data_AF-A0A7J9EDI5-F1
#
_entry.id   AF-A0A7J9EDI5-F1
#
_cell.length_a   1.000
_cell.length_b   1.000
_cell.length_c   1.000
_cell.angle_alpha   90.00
_cell.angle_beta   90.00
_cell.angle_gamma   90.00
#
_symmetry.space_group_name_H-M   'P 1'
#
loop_
_entity.id
_entity.type
_entity.pdbx_description
1 polymer ?
#
loop_
_entity_poly.entity_id
_entity_poly.type
_entity_poly.pdbx_seq_one_letter_code
_entity_poly.pdbx_strand_id
1 'polypeptide(L)'
;MYSNNSKTIKSSLCIFMDEEKGDEIGYVQFPQCFYNLTKNEIYGSSLRVLLQKLEVLGFDANGGPSYMGSGCFHRRETLCGKKYEKNYKVDWKKINYKKVSETASFLEETCKVLASCTFEHNTPWGKEMGLKYGTPVEDVVTGMSIQRNGWKSIYLNPEREGFLGVAPITLLQNLVQHKRWAEGELQLFFSRYCPLLYGHRKIPLKLQLIYSTYKLWAANCLATWYIVVVPCLCLLKGISLFPKISSPWVLPFVYVTFVHRAYSLAEFLWCGGTFRGWCNDQRIWLFKRTTSYLFAFFETILKLLGHSQLNFVVTAKVADEDVSKRYDQELIEFGAASPMFDILATLAMLNLFGSLGASKKATMDADQDSKVLDQFGLQILLCLVLVTINLPVYQALFFRKDNGKMPTSVMYKSIVFALLACMLAMY
;
A
#
# COMPACT_ATOMS: atom_id res chain seq x y z
N MET A 1 -8.67 15.00 5.17
CA MET A 1 -7.71 15.42 6.22
C MET A 1 -8.05 16.86 6.58
N TYR A 2 -7.76 17.28 7.81
CA TYR A 2 -7.88 18.67 8.24
C TYR A 2 -6.50 19.23 8.61
N SER A 3 -6.37 20.55 8.60
CA SER A 3 -5.15 21.24 9.03
C SER A 3 -5.01 21.12 10.55
N ASN A 4 -3.91 20.52 11.01
CA ASN A 4 -3.62 20.36 12.43
C ASN A 4 -2.59 21.38 12.94
N ASN A 5 -1.87 22.05 12.04
CA ASN A 5 -0.85 23.02 12.40
C ASN A 5 -0.99 24.28 11.53
N SER A 6 -1.31 25.41 12.18
CA SER A 6 -1.47 26.72 11.52
C SER A 6 -0.17 27.25 10.90
N LYS A 7 0.99 26.70 11.27
CA LYS A 7 2.29 27.07 10.70
C LYS A 7 2.58 26.39 9.36
N THR A 8 1.79 25.41 8.92
CA THR A 8 2.02 24.64 7.67
C THR A 8 2.18 25.54 6.45
N ILE A 9 1.34 26.58 6.33
CA ILE A 9 1.43 27.56 5.24
C ILE A 9 2.75 28.33 5.33
N LYS A 10 3.09 28.84 6.52
CA LYS A 10 4.35 29.57 6.74
C LYS A 10 5.57 28.70 6.40
N SER A 11 5.61 27.46 6.88
CA SER A 11 6.71 26.53 6.60
C SER A 11 6.83 26.20 5.11
N SER A 12 5.70 26.04 4.41
CA SER A 12 5.71 25.82 2.96
C SER A 12 6.20 27.05 2.20
N LEU A 13 5.78 28.26 2.61
CA LEU A 13 6.25 29.51 2.04
C LEU A 13 7.76 29.69 2.25
N CYS A 14 8.30 29.34 3.41
CA CYS A 14 9.75 29.37 3.64
C CYS A 14 10.51 28.54 2.58
N ILE A 15 9.97 27.40 2.15
CA ILE A 15 10.57 26.57 1.10
C ILE A 15 10.44 27.23 -0.28
N PHE A 16 9.25 27.75 -0.64
CA PHE A 16 9.03 28.35 -1.95
C PHE A 16 9.70 29.71 -2.14
N MET A 17 9.96 30.44 -1.04
CA MET A 17 10.56 31.77 -1.02
C MET A 17 12.06 31.73 -0.74
N ASP A 18 12.66 30.55 -0.61
CA ASP A 18 14.10 30.38 -0.52
C ASP A 18 14.79 30.95 -1.79
N GLU A 19 15.75 31.86 -1.60
CA GLU A 19 16.36 32.63 -2.69
C GLU A 19 17.26 31.80 -3.60
N GLU A 20 17.78 30.67 -3.10
CA GLU A 20 18.71 29.82 -3.85
C GLU A 20 17.97 28.72 -4.62
N LYS A 21 17.05 28.01 -3.95
CA LYS A 21 16.45 26.77 -4.45
C LYS A 21 14.94 26.82 -4.56
N GLY A 22 14.27 27.81 -3.95
CA GLY A 22 12.80 27.88 -3.90
C GLY A 22 12.15 27.91 -5.28
N ASP A 23 12.81 28.54 -6.26
CA ASP A 23 12.36 28.62 -7.64
C ASP A 23 12.37 27.26 -8.37
N GLU A 24 13.13 26.26 -7.90
CA GLU A 24 13.15 24.91 -8.48
C GLU A 24 12.01 24.02 -7.96
N ILE A 25 11.37 24.43 -6.85
CA ILE A 25 10.38 23.60 -6.14
C ILE A 25 9.01 23.78 -6.77
N GLY A 26 8.45 22.67 -7.25
CA GLY A 26 7.11 22.58 -7.82
C GLY A 26 6.04 22.30 -6.76
N TYR A 27 6.36 21.48 -5.75
CA TYR A 27 5.44 21.23 -4.65
C TYR A 27 6.12 20.78 -3.35
N VAL A 28 5.45 21.04 -2.23
CA VAL A 28 5.87 20.63 -0.88
C VAL A 28 4.83 19.65 -0.33
N GLN A 29 5.25 18.43 -0.09
CA GLN A 29 4.42 17.33 0.39
C GLN A 29 4.65 17.13 1.91
N PHE A 30 3.57 17.06 2.66
CA PHE A 30 3.59 16.72 4.10
C PHE A 30 3.26 15.23 4.32
N PRO A 31 3.68 14.66 5.45
CA PRO A 31 3.25 13.34 5.89
C PRO A 31 1.71 13.21 5.93
N GLN A 32 1.19 12.03 5.59
CA GLN A 32 -0.20 11.68 5.88
C GLN A 32 -0.29 11.04 7.27
N CYS A 33 -0.82 11.79 8.22
CA CYS A 33 -0.97 11.35 9.60
C CYS A 33 -2.45 11.18 9.96
N PHE A 34 -2.74 10.31 10.92
CA PHE A 34 -4.10 9.93 11.30
C PHE A 34 -4.26 10.03 12.81
N TYR A 35 -5.39 10.59 13.28
CA TYR A 35 -5.61 10.79 14.71
C TYR A 35 -6.22 9.57 15.42
N ASN A 36 -6.91 8.70 14.68
CA ASN A 36 -7.61 7.53 15.21
C ASN A 36 -6.75 6.26 15.18
N LEU A 37 -5.43 6.36 15.37
CA LEU A 37 -4.54 5.20 15.38
C LEU A 37 -4.54 4.55 16.76
N THR A 38 -4.67 3.23 16.80
CA THR A 38 -4.48 2.44 18.03
C THR A 38 -3.00 2.18 18.30
N LYS A 39 -2.66 1.82 19.55
CA LYS A 39 -1.26 1.65 20.00
C LYS A 39 -0.47 0.65 19.15
N ASN A 40 -1.09 -0.46 18.76
CA ASN A 40 -0.46 -1.53 17.98
C ASN A 40 -0.98 -1.59 16.54
N GLU A 41 -1.72 -0.58 16.08
CA GLU A 41 -2.11 -0.38 14.68
C GLU A 41 -2.52 -1.67 13.95
N ILE A 42 -3.64 -2.26 14.36
CA ILE A 42 -4.08 -3.59 13.89
C ILE A 42 -4.20 -3.76 12.36
N TYR A 43 -4.31 -2.65 11.63
CA TYR A 43 -4.40 -2.60 10.17
C TYR A 43 -3.19 -1.95 9.47
N GLY A 44 -2.16 -1.55 10.22
CA GLY A 44 -0.97 -0.89 9.67
C GLY A 44 -1.29 0.35 8.83
N SER A 45 -2.34 1.10 9.19
CA SER A 45 -2.91 2.17 8.35
C SER A 45 -2.03 3.42 8.28
N SER A 46 -1.15 3.66 9.27
CA SER A 46 -0.22 4.80 9.23
C SER A 46 0.82 4.69 8.13
N LEU A 47 1.11 3.47 7.68
CA LEU A 47 2.26 3.17 6.82
C LEU A 47 3.54 3.80 7.38
N ARG A 48 3.73 3.74 8.70
CA ARG A 48 4.75 4.46 9.49
C ARG A 48 6.15 4.49 8.87
N VAL A 49 6.68 3.33 8.47
CA VAL A 49 8.02 3.22 7.85
C VAL A 49 8.04 3.92 6.49
N LEU A 50 7.04 3.64 5.66
CA LEU A 50 6.88 4.18 4.31
C LEU A 50 6.63 5.70 4.31
N LEU A 51 5.51 6.12 4.89
CA LEU A 51 4.95 7.46 4.72
C LEU A 51 5.36 8.49 5.77
N GLN A 52 5.81 8.09 6.96
CA GLN A 52 6.02 9.03 8.08
C GLN A 52 7.48 9.20 8.48
N LYS A 53 8.30 8.14 8.41
CA LYS A 53 9.59 8.12 9.11
C LYS A 53 10.80 7.76 8.27
N LEU A 54 10.68 7.04 7.15
CA LEU A 54 11.88 6.55 6.45
C LEU A 54 11.81 6.63 4.93
N GLU A 55 10.94 5.85 4.27
CA GLU A 55 11.06 5.64 2.83
C GLU A 55 10.87 6.95 2.05
N VAL A 56 9.79 7.70 2.30
CA VAL A 56 9.50 8.96 1.58
C VAL A 56 10.56 10.04 1.85
N LEU A 57 11.20 10.06 3.02
CA LEU A 57 12.32 10.95 3.29
C LEU A 57 13.54 10.65 2.40
N GLY A 58 13.76 9.37 2.05
CA GLY A 58 14.79 8.96 1.11
C GLY A 58 14.61 9.50 -0.32
N PHE A 59 13.41 9.96 -0.68
CA PHE A 59 13.11 10.53 -1.99
C PHE A 59 13.69 11.93 -2.12
N ASP A 60 13.79 12.66 -1.02
CA ASP A 60 14.20 14.07 -0.99
C ASP A 60 15.62 14.26 -1.53
N ALA A 61 16.49 13.28 -1.26
CA ALA A 61 17.85 13.23 -1.80
C ALA A 61 17.93 13.04 -3.33
N ASN A 62 16.82 12.66 -3.99
CA ASN A 62 16.80 12.25 -5.40
C ASN A 62 15.85 13.08 -6.28
N GLY A 63 15.37 14.23 -5.80
CA GLY A 63 14.46 15.12 -6.54
C GLY A 63 13.07 15.28 -5.91
N GLY A 64 12.83 14.62 -4.78
CA GLY A 64 11.65 14.83 -3.96
C GLY A 64 10.63 13.69 -3.97
N PRO A 65 9.72 13.67 -2.98
CA PRO A 65 8.67 12.66 -2.85
C PRO A 65 7.66 12.76 -4.00
N SER A 66 6.92 11.69 -4.24
CA SER A 66 5.73 11.75 -5.08
C SER A 66 4.62 12.62 -4.46
N TYR A 67 3.75 13.18 -5.30
CA TYR A 67 2.49 13.76 -4.83
C TYR A 67 1.55 12.64 -4.39
N MET A 68 1.05 12.71 -3.15
CA MET A 68 0.25 11.66 -2.50
C MET A 68 -1.23 12.05 -2.32
N GLY A 69 -1.73 13.02 -3.08
CA GLY A 69 -3.16 13.36 -3.13
C GLY A 69 -3.68 14.27 -2.01
N SER A 70 -2.97 14.41 -0.89
CA SER A 70 -3.37 15.29 0.22
C SER A 70 -2.18 15.86 0.98
N GLY A 71 -2.40 16.94 1.75
CA GLY A 71 -1.36 17.59 2.54
C GLY A 71 -0.21 18.14 1.69
N CYS A 72 -0.52 18.72 0.52
CA CYS A 72 0.47 19.18 -0.44
C CYS A 72 0.19 20.63 -0.85
N PHE A 73 1.25 21.44 -0.95
CA PHE A 73 1.19 22.78 -1.52
C PHE A 73 1.86 22.77 -2.89
N HIS A 74 1.14 23.19 -3.92
CA HIS A 74 1.66 23.26 -5.29
C HIS A 74 1.93 24.70 -5.72
N ARG A 75 3.03 24.91 -6.44
CA ARG A 75 3.23 26.12 -7.24
C ARG A 75 2.26 26.06 -8.42
N ARG A 76 1.37 27.05 -8.54
CA ARG A 76 0.31 27.07 -9.57
C ARG A 76 0.83 26.80 -10.98
N GLU A 77 1.97 27.38 -11.33
CA GLU A 77 2.56 27.23 -12.67
C GLU A 77 2.86 25.77 -13.06
N THR A 78 3.18 24.92 -12.09
CA THR A 78 3.46 23.50 -12.36
C THR A 78 2.19 22.76 -12.74
N LEU A 79 1.07 23.09 -12.09
CA LEU A 79 -0.25 22.58 -12.45
C LEU A 79 -0.71 23.13 -13.81
N CYS A 80 -0.27 24.33 -14.19
CA CYS A 80 -0.51 24.86 -15.54
C CYS A 80 0.37 24.22 -16.63
N GLY A 81 1.17 23.20 -16.31
CA GLY A 81 2.00 22.47 -17.27
C GLY A 81 3.32 23.15 -17.63
N LYS A 82 3.71 24.22 -16.92
CA LYS A 82 4.97 24.92 -17.16
C LYS A 82 6.17 23.99 -16.96
N LYS A 83 7.14 24.08 -17.87
CA LYS A 83 8.43 23.39 -17.73
C LYS A 83 9.40 24.27 -16.95
N TYR A 84 10.20 23.65 -16.09
CA TYR A 84 11.25 24.32 -15.36
C TYR A 84 12.44 24.60 -16.30
N GLU A 85 13.02 25.79 -16.17
CA GLU A 85 14.21 26.22 -16.89
C GLU A 85 15.28 26.60 -15.87
N LYS A 86 16.56 26.31 -16.15
CA LYS A 86 17.66 26.41 -15.17
C LYS A 86 17.91 27.83 -14.59
N ASN A 87 17.36 28.86 -15.23
CA ASN A 87 17.42 30.26 -14.80
C ASN A 87 16.04 30.84 -14.50
N TYR A 88 15.04 29.98 -14.33
CA TYR A 88 13.71 30.41 -13.95
C TYR A 88 13.77 31.13 -12.61
N LYS A 89 13.24 32.36 -12.58
CA LYS A 89 13.00 33.11 -11.36
C LYS A 89 11.54 33.52 -11.30
N VAL A 90 10.95 33.41 -10.13
CA VAL A 90 9.59 33.90 -9.92
C VAL A 90 9.59 35.42 -10.01
N ASP A 91 8.80 35.95 -10.95
CA ASP A 91 8.55 37.39 -11.02
C ASP A 91 7.52 37.81 -9.97
N TRP A 92 8.00 37.99 -8.74
CA TRP A 92 7.18 38.44 -7.61
C TRP A 92 6.56 39.82 -7.83
N LYS A 93 7.19 40.68 -8.64
CA LYS A 93 6.66 42.01 -8.96
C LYS A 93 5.38 41.87 -9.79
N LYS A 94 5.41 41.07 -10.86
CA LYS A 94 4.22 40.82 -11.71
C LYS A 94 3.05 40.21 -10.92
N ILE A 95 3.32 39.40 -9.91
CA ILE A 95 2.29 38.82 -9.03
C ILE A 95 1.69 39.89 -8.10
N ASN A 96 2.53 40.71 -7.46
CA ASN A 96 2.08 41.77 -6.54
C ASN A 96 1.30 42.90 -7.25
N TYR A 97 1.52 43.12 -8.54
CA TYR A 97 0.83 44.16 -9.32
C TYR A 97 -0.50 43.72 -9.96
N LYS A 98 -0.94 42.46 -9.81
CA LYS A 98 -2.30 42.05 -10.19
C LYS A 98 -3.32 42.56 -9.17
N LYS A 99 -3.54 43.88 -9.15
CA LYS A 99 -4.67 44.48 -8.45
C LYS A 99 -5.91 44.17 -9.30
N VAL A 100 -6.72 43.22 -8.87
CA VAL A 100 -7.99 42.90 -9.54
C VAL A 100 -8.91 44.10 -9.35
N SER A 101 -9.02 44.92 -10.40
CA SER A 101 -9.90 46.10 -10.42
C SER A 101 -11.32 45.79 -10.89
N GLU A 102 -11.60 44.52 -11.15
CA GLU A 102 -12.87 44.03 -11.67
C GLU A 102 -13.91 43.86 -10.55
N THR A 103 -15.19 44.11 -10.86
CA THR A 103 -16.27 43.93 -9.89
C THR A 103 -16.50 42.44 -9.60
N ALA A 104 -16.92 42.13 -8.38
CA ALA A 104 -17.24 40.76 -7.98
C ALA A 104 -18.27 40.08 -8.91
N SER A 105 -19.28 40.83 -9.37
CA SER A 105 -20.29 40.34 -10.31
C SER A 105 -19.71 39.93 -11.66
N PHE A 106 -18.73 40.68 -12.17
CA PHE A 106 -18.05 40.34 -13.42
C PHE A 106 -17.16 39.10 -13.28
N LEU A 107 -16.43 38.98 -12.16
CA LEU A 107 -15.63 37.80 -11.84
C LEU A 107 -16.49 36.55 -11.68
N GLU A 108 -17.67 36.68 -11.07
CA GLU A 108 -18.62 35.59 -10.92
C GLU A 108 -19.10 35.10 -12.29
N GLU A 109 -19.48 36.01 -13.19
CA GLU A 109 -19.93 35.64 -14.54
C GLU A 109 -18.83 34.96 -15.35
N THR A 110 -17.59 35.43 -15.22
CA THR A 110 -16.42 34.80 -15.84
C THR A 110 -16.17 33.40 -15.27
N CYS A 111 -16.32 33.22 -13.95
CA CYS A 111 -16.17 31.93 -13.29
C CYS A 111 -17.21 30.90 -13.78
N LYS A 112 -18.44 31.30 -14.11
CA LYS A 112 -19.47 30.40 -14.63
C LYS A 112 -19.03 29.72 -15.94
N VAL A 113 -18.35 30.46 -16.82
CA VAL A 113 -17.81 29.90 -18.07
C VAL A 113 -16.71 28.88 -17.77
N LEU A 114 -15.81 29.18 -16.83
CA LEU A 114 -14.73 28.26 -16.42
C LEU A 114 -15.27 26.99 -15.73
N ALA A 115 -16.39 27.11 -15.02
CA ALA A 115 -17.06 26.00 -14.33
C ALA A 115 -18.02 25.20 -15.24
N SER A 116 -18.15 25.59 -16.51
CA SER A 116 -19.01 24.87 -17.47
C SER A 116 -18.52 23.45 -17.69
N CYS A 117 -19.46 22.51 -17.84
CA CYS A 117 -19.15 21.12 -18.22
C CYS A 117 -18.43 21.02 -19.58
N THR A 118 -18.56 22.05 -20.42
CA THR A 118 -17.93 22.09 -21.74
C THR A 118 -16.54 22.71 -21.74
N PHE A 119 -16.11 23.33 -20.64
CA PHE A 119 -14.88 24.11 -20.61
C PHE A 119 -13.64 23.28 -20.97
N GLU A 120 -13.61 22.03 -20.54
CA GLU A 120 -12.46 21.15 -20.76
C GLU A 120 -12.48 20.45 -22.12
N HIS A 121 -13.57 20.55 -22.89
CA HIS A 121 -13.65 19.92 -24.21
C HIS A 121 -12.59 20.50 -25.16
N ASN A 122 -11.83 19.61 -25.80
CA ASN A 122 -10.75 19.95 -26.73
C ASN A 122 -9.64 20.84 -26.13
N THR A 123 -9.53 20.88 -24.80
CA THR A 123 -8.44 21.59 -24.11
C THR A 123 -7.32 20.63 -23.66
N PRO A 124 -6.14 21.15 -23.29
CA PRO A 124 -5.07 20.36 -22.69
C PRO A 124 -5.32 19.95 -21.22
N TRP A 125 -6.42 20.39 -20.59
CA TRP A 125 -6.78 20.00 -19.21
C TRP A 125 -6.91 18.49 -19.08
N GLY A 126 -6.38 17.94 -17.98
CA GLY A 126 -6.38 16.50 -17.74
C GLY A 126 -5.33 15.70 -18.50
N LYS A 127 -4.82 16.25 -19.61
CA LYS A 127 -3.88 15.58 -20.52
C LYS A 127 -2.46 16.11 -20.31
N GLU A 128 -2.26 17.41 -20.47
CA GLU A 128 -0.94 18.08 -20.43
C GLU A 128 -0.79 19.01 -19.23
N MET A 129 -1.89 19.57 -18.75
CA MET A 129 -1.97 20.42 -17.55
C MET A 129 -3.08 19.94 -16.61
N GLY A 130 -3.17 20.54 -15.42
CA GLY A 130 -4.07 20.14 -14.35
C GLY A 130 -3.69 18.81 -13.71
N LEU A 131 -4.63 18.24 -12.97
CA LEU A 131 -4.56 16.87 -12.47
C LEU A 131 -4.73 15.91 -13.66
N LYS A 132 -3.94 14.83 -13.71
CA LYS A 132 -3.92 13.91 -14.86
C LYS A 132 -5.10 12.93 -14.86
N TYR A 133 -5.84 12.85 -15.96
CA TYR A 133 -7.04 12.02 -16.04
C TYR A 133 -6.75 10.56 -16.44
N GLY A 134 -7.74 9.69 -16.23
CA GLY A 134 -7.76 8.33 -16.76
C GLY A 134 -7.04 7.27 -15.92
N THR A 135 -6.74 7.57 -14.65
CA THR A 135 -6.11 6.63 -13.72
C THR A 135 -6.71 6.78 -12.31
N PRO A 136 -6.80 5.70 -11.51
CA PRO A 136 -7.19 5.77 -10.10
C PRO A 136 -6.15 6.41 -9.15
N VAL A 137 -4.95 6.70 -9.66
CA VAL A 137 -3.81 7.28 -8.92
C VAL A 137 -3.30 8.53 -9.65
N GLU A 138 -4.23 9.45 -9.92
CA GLU A 138 -3.98 10.70 -10.65
C GLU A 138 -2.95 11.59 -9.96
N ASP A 139 -2.90 11.53 -8.63
CA ASP A 139 -1.94 12.22 -7.79
C ASP A 139 -0.51 11.82 -8.14
N VAL A 140 -0.22 10.52 -8.18
CA VAL A 140 1.13 10.01 -8.47
C VAL A 140 1.56 10.37 -9.89
N VAL A 141 0.67 10.27 -10.88
CA VAL A 141 0.99 10.68 -12.28
C VAL A 141 1.19 12.18 -12.38
N THR A 142 0.39 12.98 -11.69
CA THR A 142 0.52 14.44 -11.69
C THR A 142 1.87 14.84 -11.10
N GLY A 143 2.24 14.27 -9.95
CA GLY A 143 3.55 14.49 -9.32
C GLY A 143 4.71 14.12 -10.24
N MET A 144 4.64 12.96 -10.88
CA MET A 144 5.68 12.50 -11.82
C MET A 144 5.74 13.37 -13.08
N SER A 145 4.60 13.85 -13.59
CA SER A 145 4.55 14.80 -14.70
C SER A 145 5.21 16.13 -14.36
N ILE A 146 5.00 16.64 -13.13
CA ILE A 146 5.65 17.86 -12.64
C ILE A 146 7.17 17.65 -12.58
N GLN A 147 7.62 16.53 -12.02
CA GLN A 147 9.05 16.22 -11.92
C GLN A 147 9.72 15.98 -13.28
N ARG A 148 9.02 15.32 -14.21
CA ARG A 148 9.46 15.16 -15.60
C ARG A 148 9.64 16.50 -16.32
N ASN A 149 8.86 17.51 -15.93
CA ASN A 149 8.98 18.86 -16.45
C ASN A 149 10.15 19.64 -15.83
N GLY A 150 10.98 19.00 -15.00
CA GLY A 150 12.22 19.56 -14.43
C GLY A 150 12.05 20.16 -13.03
N TRP A 151 10.84 20.21 -12.50
CA TRP A 151 10.58 20.70 -11.14
C TRP A 151 11.00 19.66 -10.10
N LYS A 152 11.44 20.12 -8.92
CA LYS A 152 11.67 19.26 -7.76
C LYS A 152 10.49 19.31 -6.81
N SER A 153 10.40 18.31 -5.94
CA SER A 153 9.49 18.36 -4.78
C SER A 153 10.28 18.27 -3.49
N ILE A 154 9.65 18.68 -2.39
CA ILE A 154 10.23 18.56 -1.04
C ILE A 154 9.27 17.82 -0.14
N TYR A 155 9.81 16.93 0.69
CA TYR A 155 9.06 16.33 1.79
C TYR A 155 9.31 17.08 3.10
N LEU A 156 8.27 17.70 3.66
CA LEU A 156 8.38 18.51 4.87
C LEU A 156 7.67 17.83 6.05
N ASN A 157 8.46 17.39 7.03
CA ASN A 157 7.99 16.70 8.24
C ASN A 157 8.21 17.55 9.51
N PRO A 158 7.29 18.48 9.84
CA PRO A 158 7.41 19.32 11.03
C PRO A 158 7.18 18.51 12.32
N GLU A 159 7.74 18.97 13.44
CA GLU A 159 7.55 18.34 14.76
C GLU A 159 6.08 18.17 15.15
N ARG A 160 5.26 19.20 14.90
CA ARG A 160 3.79 19.09 14.99
C ARG A 160 3.24 18.77 13.62
N GLU A 161 2.61 17.59 13.53
CA GLU A 161 1.97 17.07 12.32
C GLU A 161 1.13 18.13 11.60
N GLY A 162 1.41 18.31 10.31
CA GLY A 162 0.79 19.36 9.50
C GLY A 162 -0.70 19.11 9.28
N PHE A 163 -1.04 17.87 8.90
CA PHE A 163 -2.38 17.47 8.53
C PHE A 163 -2.76 16.16 9.21
N LEU A 164 -4.00 16.07 9.68
CA LEU A 164 -4.54 14.86 10.29
C LEU A 164 -5.75 14.35 9.52
N GLY A 165 -5.79 13.04 9.29
CA GLY A 165 -6.87 12.32 8.64
C GLY A 165 -7.50 11.26 9.54
N VAL A 166 -8.42 10.52 8.93
CA VAL A 166 -9.04 9.32 9.51
C VAL A 166 -8.56 8.11 8.74
N ALA A 167 -7.93 7.18 9.46
CA ALA A 167 -7.53 5.87 8.99
C ALA A 167 -8.74 4.92 8.93
N PRO A 168 -8.74 3.94 8.01
CA PRO A 168 -9.75 2.88 8.01
C PRO A 168 -9.81 2.13 9.34
N ILE A 169 -11.02 1.87 9.83
CA ILE A 169 -11.27 1.17 11.10
C ILE A 169 -11.82 -0.25 10.92
N THR A 170 -11.93 -0.72 9.67
CA THR A 170 -12.22 -2.12 9.37
C THR A 170 -11.18 -2.71 8.42
N LEU A 171 -10.98 -4.03 8.52
CA LEU A 171 -10.06 -4.74 7.63
C LEU A 171 -10.49 -4.61 6.16
N LEU A 172 -11.80 -4.75 5.88
CA LEU A 172 -12.30 -4.67 4.51
C LEU A 172 -12.05 -3.30 3.88
N GLN A 173 -12.29 -2.20 4.61
CA GLN A 173 -11.98 -0.85 4.12
C GLN A 173 -10.50 -0.71 3.77
N ASN A 174 -9.60 -1.19 4.65
CA ASN A 174 -8.16 -1.19 4.41
C ASN A 174 -7.76 -2.01 3.17
N LEU A 175 -8.31 -3.22 3.02
CA LEU A 175 -8.02 -4.09 1.87
C LEU A 175 -8.55 -3.51 0.55
N VAL A 176 -9.75 -2.92 0.54
CA VAL A 176 -10.32 -2.26 -0.64
C VAL A 176 -9.50 -1.02 -1.02
N GLN A 177 -9.06 -0.22 -0.04
CA GLN A 177 -8.18 0.91 -0.30
C GLN A 177 -6.86 0.47 -0.93
N HIS A 178 -6.21 -0.54 -0.37
CA HIS A 178 -4.96 -1.07 -0.93
C HIS A 178 -5.12 -1.74 -2.29
N LYS A 179 -6.29 -2.34 -2.57
CA LYS A 179 -6.62 -2.85 -3.90
C LYS A 179 -6.60 -1.71 -4.92
N ARG A 180 -7.32 -0.61 -4.65
CA ARG A 180 -7.38 0.56 -5.55
C ARG A 180 -6.00 1.14 -5.85
N TRP A 181 -5.18 1.28 -4.81
CA TRP A 181 -3.80 1.75 -4.97
C TRP A 181 -2.98 0.79 -5.83
N ALA A 182 -2.92 -0.48 -5.48
CA ALA A 182 -2.12 -1.46 -6.22
C ALA A 182 -2.56 -1.61 -7.68
N GLU A 183 -3.87 -1.52 -7.94
CA GLU A 183 -4.44 -1.57 -9.28
C GLU A 183 -4.02 -0.35 -10.10
N GLY A 184 -4.21 0.85 -9.56
CA GLY A 184 -3.78 2.09 -10.21
C GLY A 184 -2.28 2.11 -10.48
N GLU A 185 -1.47 1.70 -9.49
CA GLU A 185 -0.02 1.66 -9.60
C GLU A 185 0.47 0.68 -10.68
N LEU A 186 -0.12 -0.52 -10.75
CA LEU A 186 0.23 -1.49 -11.80
C LEU A 186 -0.24 -1.04 -13.18
N GLN A 187 -1.41 -0.41 -13.29
CA GLN A 187 -1.88 0.18 -14.56
C GLN A 187 -0.90 1.24 -15.08
N LEU A 188 -0.34 2.07 -14.19
CA LEU A 188 0.67 3.03 -14.59
C LEU A 188 1.94 2.37 -15.12
N PHE A 189 2.36 1.25 -14.52
CA PHE A 189 3.53 0.49 -14.97
C PHE A 189 3.41 0.05 -16.43
N PHE A 190 2.24 -0.45 -16.83
CA PHE A 190 1.97 -0.92 -18.19
C PHE A 190 1.53 0.18 -19.16
N SER A 191 1.43 1.42 -18.70
CA SER A 191 1.04 2.56 -19.51
C SER A 191 2.24 3.35 -20.02
N ARG A 192 1.98 4.39 -20.83
CA ARG A 192 2.97 5.40 -21.20
C ARG A 192 3.59 6.15 -20.01
N TYR A 193 2.99 6.05 -18.82
CA TYR A 193 3.47 6.66 -17.58
C TYR A 193 4.40 5.74 -16.76
N CYS A 194 4.86 4.63 -17.33
CA CYS A 194 5.90 3.80 -16.71
C CYS A 194 7.11 4.67 -16.32
N PRO A 195 7.57 4.67 -15.05
CA PRO A 195 8.64 5.57 -14.59
C PRO A 195 9.90 5.50 -15.45
N LEU A 196 10.26 4.28 -15.88
CA LEU A 196 11.47 4.01 -16.67
C LEU A 196 11.38 4.55 -18.11
N LEU A 197 10.18 4.60 -18.69
CA LEU A 197 9.94 5.11 -20.04
C LEU A 197 9.63 6.61 -20.02
N TYR A 198 8.68 7.00 -19.18
CA TYR A 198 8.18 8.37 -19.10
C TYR A 198 9.22 9.35 -18.54
N GLY A 199 9.98 8.90 -17.52
CA GLY A 199 11.03 9.65 -16.86
C GLY A 199 12.39 9.58 -17.54
N HIS A 200 12.56 8.75 -18.59
CA HIS A 200 13.86 8.52 -19.23
C HIS A 200 14.55 9.85 -19.62
N ARG A 201 15.80 10.04 -19.16
CA ARG A 201 16.63 11.26 -19.31
C ARG A 201 16.04 12.56 -18.73
N LYS A 202 14.85 12.54 -18.13
CA LYS A 202 14.16 13.71 -17.57
C LYS A 202 14.09 13.71 -16.06
N ILE A 203 14.04 12.53 -15.46
CA ILE A 203 14.04 12.31 -14.01
C ILE A 203 15.33 11.53 -13.66
N PRO A 204 15.99 11.76 -12.51
CA PRO A 204 17.14 10.96 -12.08
C PRO A 204 16.82 9.46 -12.02
N LEU A 205 17.74 8.61 -12.46
CA LEU A 205 17.53 7.15 -12.51
C LEU A 205 17.15 6.57 -11.13
N LYS A 206 17.79 7.06 -10.05
CA LYS A 206 17.47 6.65 -8.68
C LYS A 206 15.99 6.90 -8.35
N LEU A 207 15.47 8.08 -8.69
CA LEU A 207 14.06 8.41 -8.46
C LEU A 207 13.13 7.59 -9.35
N GLN A 208 13.50 7.31 -10.60
CA GLN A 208 12.73 6.40 -11.46
C GLN A 208 12.61 4.99 -10.87
N LEU A 209 13.72 4.43 -10.33
CA LEU A 209 13.73 3.12 -9.68
C LEU A 209 12.86 3.12 -8.43
N ILE A 210 12.95 4.18 -7.63
CA ILE A 210 12.12 4.37 -6.44
C ILE A 210 10.63 4.42 -6.82
N TYR A 211 10.23 5.18 -7.85
CA TYR A 211 8.84 5.15 -8.31
C TYR A 211 8.38 3.75 -8.74
N SER A 212 9.26 2.99 -9.39
CA SER A 212 8.97 1.63 -9.88
C SER A 212 8.72 0.62 -8.77
N THR A 213 9.22 0.80 -7.55
CA THR A 213 9.00 -0.15 -6.45
C THR A 213 7.51 -0.25 -6.09
N TYR A 214 6.81 0.89 -6.04
CA TYR A 214 5.38 0.92 -5.75
C TYR A 214 4.52 0.46 -6.92
N LYS A 215 4.97 0.72 -8.16
CA LYS A 215 4.28 0.25 -9.38
C LYS A 215 4.11 -1.27 -9.44
N LEU A 216 5.01 -2.01 -8.77
CA LEU A 216 5.03 -3.47 -8.76
C LEU A 216 4.47 -4.10 -7.48
N TRP A 217 3.77 -3.33 -6.63
CA TRP A 217 3.10 -3.88 -5.44
C TRP A 217 2.15 -5.03 -5.78
N ALA A 218 1.29 -4.86 -6.78
CA ALA A 218 0.34 -5.89 -7.20
C ALA A 218 1.06 -7.17 -7.67
N ALA A 219 2.10 -7.05 -8.51
CA ALA A 219 2.83 -8.19 -9.07
C ALA A 219 3.51 -9.08 -8.00
N ASN A 220 3.89 -8.49 -6.86
CA ASN A 220 4.46 -9.23 -5.72
C ASN A 220 3.47 -10.23 -5.07
N CYS A 221 2.18 -10.20 -5.44
CA CYS A 221 1.22 -11.19 -4.99
C CYS A 221 1.62 -12.61 -5.42
N LEU A 222 2.19 -12.79 -6.62
CA LEU A 222 2.52 -14.11 -7.18
C LEU A 222 3.56 -14.84 -6.33
N ALA A 223 4.64 -14.16 -5.95
CA ALA A 223 5.67 -14.71 -5.08
C ALA A 223 5.09 -15.07 -3.69
N THR A 224 4.19 -14.23 -3.18
CA THR A 224 3.56 -14.48 -1.86
C THR A 224 2.64 -15.69 -1.92
N TRP A 225 1.83 -15.81 -2.96
CA TRP A 225 0.96 -16.98 -3.19
C TRP A 225 1.76 -18.27 -3.31
N TYR A 226 2.89 -18.24 -4.02
CA TYR A 226 3.81 -19.38 -4.08
C TYR A 226 4.24 -19.81 -2.68
N ILE A 227 4.75 -18.88 -1.86
CA ILE A 227 5.25 -19.16 -0.50
C ILE A 227 4.13 -19.65 0.44
N VAL A 228 2.90 -19.17 0.29
CA VAL A 228 1.79 -19.52 1.19
C VAL A 228 1.11 -20.85 0.82
N VAL A 229 1.10 -21.21 -0.47
CA VAL A 229 0.36 -22.38 -0.98
C VAL A 229 1.30 -23.56 -1.26
N VAL A 230 2.36 -23.34 -2.03
CA VAL A 230 3.17 -24.43 -2.60
C VAL A 230 3.92 -25.22 -1.51
N PRO A 231 4.60 -24.60 -0.53
CA PRO A 231 5.26 -25.33 0.55
C PRO A 231 4.33 -26.27 1.32
N CYS A 232 3.09 -25.83 1.57
CA CYS A 232 2.08 -26.62 2.26
C CYS A 232 1.64 -27.85 1.43
N LEU A 233 1.35 -27.66 0.14
CA LEU A 233 0.93 -28.77 -0.73
C LEU A 233 2.08 -29.76 -0.96
N CYS A 234 3.30 -29.27 -1.18
CA CYS A 234 4.49 -30.12 -1.29
C CYS A 234 4.78 -30.89 0.00
N LEU A 235 4.55 -30.28 1.17
CA LEU A 235 4.70 -30.95 2.46
C LEU A 235 3.73 -32.15 2.58
N LEU A 236 2.47 -31.98 2.21
CA LEU A 236 1.47 -33.05 2.20
C LEU A 236 1.83 -34.17 1.20
N LYS A 237 2.35 -33.81 0.02
CA LYS A 237 2.80 -34.79 -0.99
C LYS A 237 4.13 -35.47 -0.62
N GLY A 238 4.87 -34.94 0.36
CA GLY A 238 6.21 -35.45 0.71
C GLY A 238 7.34 -34.97 -0.19
N ILE A 239 7.16 -33.85 -0.89
CA ILE A 239 8.18 -33.19 -1.71
C ILE A 239 8.89 -32.13 -0.86
N SER A 240 10.20 -32.28 -0.67
CA SER A 240 11.01 -31.31 0.07
C SER A 240 11.42 -30.16 -0.86
N LEU A 241 11.14 -28.92 -0.44
CA LEU A 241 11.48 -27.70 -1.19
C LEU A 241 12.72 -26.98 -0.65
N PHE A 242 13.10 -27.27 0.59
CA PHE A 242 14.22 -26.63 1.28
C PHE A 242 15.33 -27.65 1.53
N PRO A 243 16.59 -27.20 1.70
CA PRO A 243 17.65 -28.10 2.13
C PRO A 243 17.32 -28.75 3.48
N LYS A 244 17.81 -29.98 3.66
CA LYS A 244 17.71 -30.71 4.93
C LYS A 244 18.34 -29.93 6.08
N ILE A 245 17.78 -30.00 7.29
CA ILE A 245 18.31 -29.31 8.49
C ILE A 245 19.78 -29.64 8.74
N SER A 246 20.17 -30.91 8.57
CA SER A 246 21.54 -31.41 8.70
C SER A 246 22.50 -30.88 7.62
N SER A 247 21.99 -30.29 6.54
CA SER A 247 22.80 -29.78 5.45
C SER A 247 23.34 -28.38 5.77
N PRO A 248 24.63 -28.09 5.48
CA PRO A 248 25.18 -26.75 5.63
C PRO A 248 24.47 -25.71 4.74
N TRP A 249 23.78 -26.16 3.69
CA TRP A 249 22.98 -25.30 2.81
C TRP A 249 21.76 -24.66 3.47
N VAL A 250 21.40 -25.05 4.69
CA VAL A 250 20.35 -24.37 5.48
C VAL A 250 20.81 -23.01 6.00
N LEU A 251 22.13 -22.84 6.22
CA LEU A 251 22.67 -21.63 6.84
C LEU A 251 22.30 -20.34 6.07
N PRO A 252 22.42 -20.25 4.73
CA PRO A 252 21.96 -19.08 3.98
C PRO A 252 20.48 -18.76 4.16
N PHE A 253 19.60 -19.78 4.20
CA PHE A 253 18.15 -19.56 4.37
C PHE A 253 17.81 -19.02 5.75
N VAL A 254 18.42 -19.60 6.80
CA VAL A 254 18.26 -19.14 8.18
C VAL A 254 18.82 -17.73 8.33
N TYR A 255 20.02 -17.47 7.80
CA TYR A 255 20.67 -16.16 7.86
C TYR A 255 19.80 -15.08 7.19
N VAL A 256 19.41 -15.27 5.93
CA VAL A 256 18.61 -14.28 5.19
C VAL A 256 17.26 -14.06 5.88
N THR A 257 16.59 -15.13 6.32
CA THR A 257 15.30 -15.01 7.00
C THR A 257 15.45 -14.27 8.33
N PHE A 258 16.41 -14.65 9.15
CA PHE A 258 16.64 -14.03 10.45
C PHE A 258 17.04 -12.56 10.32
N VAL A 259 18.04 -12.25 9.49
CA VAL A 259 18.52 -10.88 9.29
C VAL A 259 17.41 -10.00 8.72
N HIS A 260 16.65 -10.48 7.74
CA HIS A 260 15.53 -9.72 7.20
C HIS A 260 14.47 -9.40 8.26
N ARG A 261 14.09 -10.38 9.09
CA ARG A 261 13.09 -10.17 10.16
C ARG A 261 13.60 -9.32 11.30
N ALA A 262 14.85 -9.52 11.73
CA ALA A 262 15.49 -8.71 12.76
C ALA A 262 15.63 -7.25 12.31
N TYR A 263 16.07 -7.03 11.07
CA TYR A 263 16.18 -5.68 10.50
C TYR A 263 14.80 -5.01 10.40
N SER A 264 13.81 -5.70 9.83
CA SER A 264 12.44 -5.17 9.74
C SER A 264 11.84 -4.81 11.11
N LEU A 265 12.08 -5.64 12.13
CA LEU A 265 11.65 -5.34 13.50
C LEU A 265 12.39 -4.14 14.06
N ALA A 266 13.72 -4.09 13.94
CA ALA A 266 14.54 -2.98 14.42
C ALA A 266 14.12 -1.65 13.77
N GLU A 267 13.88 -1.64 12.46
CA GLU A 267 13.40 -0.48 11.72
C GLU A 267 12.00 -0.04 12.17
N PHE A 268 11.08 -0.98 12.39
CA PHE A 268 9.74 -0.67 12.87
C PHE A 268 9.75 -0.07 14.28
N LEU A 269 10.60 -0.60 15.18
CA LEU A 269 10.79 -0.08 16.53
C LEU A 269 11.47 1.30 16.51
N TRP A 270 12.47 1.49 15.65
CA TRP A 270 13.13 2.78 15.44
C TRP A 270 12.15 3.87 15.00
N CYS A 271 11.14 3.50 14.21
CA CYS A 271 10.07 4.41 13.79
C CYS A 271 9.00 4.67 14.88
N GLY A 272 9.21 4.19 16.11
CA GLY A 272 8.31 4.36 17.25
C GLY A 272 7.14 3.36 17.30
N GLY A 273 7.25 2.25 16.56
CA GLY A 273 6.30 1.15 16.63
C GLY A 273 6.51 0.25 17.86
N THR A 274 5.56 -0.66 18.11
CA THR A 274 5.68 -1.70 19.14
C THR A 274 5.95 -3.07 18.52
N PHE A 275 6.47 -4.02 19.30
CA PHE A 275 6.63 -5.40 18.83
C PHE A 275 5.30 -6.02 18.36
N ARG A 276 4.21 -5.81 19.12
CA ARG A 276 2.87 -6.28 18.72
C ARG A 276 2.39 -5.57 17.46
N GLY A 277 2.70 -4.28 17.29
CA GLY A 277 2.44 -3.53 16.07
C GLY A 277 3.20 -4.09 14.86
N TRP A 278 4.46 -4.48 15.03
CA TRP A 278 5.22 -5.14 13.97
C TRP A 278 4.59 -6.48 13.59
N CYS A 279 4.17 -7.31 14.54
CA CYS A 279 3.44 -8.55 14.26
C CYS A 279 2.14 -8.30 13.48
N ASN A 280 1.41 -7.22 13.82
CA ASN A 280 0.21 -6.80 13.09
C ASN A 280 0.56 -6.32 11.68
N ASP A 281 1.65 -5.57 11.51
CA ASP A 281 2.13 -5.11 10.20
C ASP A 281 2.49 -6.30 9.29
N GLN A 282 3.21 -7.31 9.80
CA GLN A 282 3.51 -8.54 9.05
C GLN A 282 2.24 -9.30 8.64
N ARG A 283 1.22 -9.35 9.51
CA ARG A 283 -0.07 -9.98 9.21
C ARG A 283 -0.79 -9.24 8.10
N ILE A 284 -0.87 -7.93 8.21
CA ILE A 284 -1.60 -7.11 7.25
C ILE A 284 -0.87 -7.04 5.91
N TRP A 285 0.46 -7.04 5.92
CA TRP A 285 1.30 -7.23 4.74
C TRP A 285 0.93 -8.52 4.01
N LEU A 286 0.80 -9.63 4.73
CA LEU A 286 0.39 -10.91 4.15
C LEU A 286 -1.02 -10.81 3.56
N PHE A 287 -1.97 -10.23 4.30
CA PHE A 287 -3.37 -10.13 3.88
C PHE A 287 -3.51 -9.28 2.61
N LYS A 288 -2.85 -8.12 2.55
CA LYS A 288 -2.84 -7.25 1.36
C LYS A 288 -2.32 -7.98 0.13
N ARG A 289 -1.21 -8.73 0.28
CA ARG A 289 -0.58 -9.45 -0.84
C ARG A 289 -1.37 -10.65 -1.33
N THR A 290 -1.99 -11.40 -0.44
CA THR A 290 -2.79 -12.57 -0.83
C THR A 290 -4.16 -12.19 -1.36
N THR A 291 -4.69 -11.02 -1.03
CA THR A 291 -6.03 -10.56 -1.45
C THR A 291 -5.99 -9.31 -2.33
N SER A 292 -5.87 -8.12 -1.76
CA SER A 292 -5.93 -6.83 -2.45
C SER A 292 -5.08 -6.79 -3.71
N TYR A 293 -3.82 -7.23 -3.59
CA TYR A 293 -2.85 -7.19 -4.68
C TYR A 293 -3.12 -8.26 -5.72
N LEU A 294 -3.64 -9.42 -5.33
CA LEU A 294 -4.08 -10.47 -6.24
C LEU A 294 -5.24 -9.99 -7.12
N PHE A 295 -6.27 -9.41 -6.49
CA PHE A 295 -7.41 -8.84 -7.22
C PHE A 295 -6.95 -7.71 -8.14
N ALA A 296 -6.13 -6.78 -7.64
CA ALA A 296 -5.56 -5.70 -8.44
C ALA A 296 -4.73 -6.21 -9.63
N PHE A 297 -3.94 -7.27 -9.44
CA PHE A 297 -3.14 -7.88 -10.49
C PHE A 297 -4.04 -8.44 -11.60
N PHE A 298 -4.96 -9.34 -11.27
CA PHE A 298 -5.82 -9.96 -12.27
C PHE A 298 -6.75 -8.96 -12.95
N GLU A 299 -7.34 -8.01 -12.22
CA GLU A 299 -8.17 -6.98 -12.83
C GLU A 299 -7.39 -6.10 -13.81
N THR A 300 -6.14 -5.76 -13.48
CA THR A 300 -5.26 -5.01 -14.39
C THR A 300 -4.91 -5.83 -15.63
N ILE A 301 -4.60 -7.11 -15.49
CA ILE A 301 -4.33 -7.99 -16.65
C ILE A 301 -5.58 -8.15 -17.53
N LEU A 302 -6.76 -8.41 -16.94
CA LEU A 302 -8.02 -8.49 -17.68
C LEU A 302 -8.34 -7.19 -18.41
N LYS A 303 -8.03 -6.04 -17.80
CA LYS A 303 -8.18 -4.72 -18.41
C LYS A 303 -7.25 -4.55 -19.62
N LEU A 304 -5.98 -4.96 -19.51
CA LEU A 304 -5.03 -4.94 -20.61
C LEU A 304 -5.47 -5.84 -21.77
N LEU A 305 -6.18 -6.93 -21.47
CA LEU A 305 -6.77 -7.82 -22.47
C LEU A 305 -8.12 -7.30 -23.03
N GLY A 306 -8.62 -6.14 -22.57
CA GLY A 306 -9.86 -5.53 -23.07
C GLY A 306 -11.16 -6.06 -22.46
N HIS A 307 -11.11 -6.81 -21.35
CA HIS A 307 -12.26 -7.53 -20.79
C HIS A 307 -12.93 -6.87 -19.57
N SER A 308 -12.47 -5.70 -19.09
CA SER A 308 -13.04 -5.06 -17.89
C SER A 308 -13.17 -3.54 -17.97
N GLN A 309 -14.26 -3.02 -17.40
CA GLN A 309 -14.45 -1.59 -17.10
C GLN A 309 -14.20 -1.30 -15.61
N LEU A 310 -13.75 -0.08 -15.30
CA LEU A 310 -13.42 0.37 -13.94
C LEU A 310 -14.69 0.50 -13.07
N ASN A 311 -14.83 -0.33 -12.05
CA ASN A 311 -15.76 -0.08 -10.95
C ASN A 311 -14.99 0.56 -9.78
N PHE A 312 -15.05 1.88 -9.67
CA PHE A 312 -14.48 2.61 -8.54
C PHE A 312 -15.37 2.46 -7.31
N VAL A 313 -14.93 1.67 -6.33
CA VAL A 313 -15.64 1.54 -5.06
C VAL A 313 -15.15 2.61 -4.09
N VAL A 314 -16.02 3.55 -3.73
CA VAL A 314 -15.75 4.55 -2.70
C VAL A 314 -15.68 3.85 -1.34
N THR A 315 -14.56 4.03 -0.62
CA THR A 315 -14.42 3.50 0.73
C THR A 315 -15.10 4.46 1.71
N ALA A 316 -16.26 4.07 2.26
CA ALA A 316 -16.88 4.80 3.36
C ALA A 316 -15.95 4.79 4.59
N LYS A 317 -15.84 5.92 5.29
CA LYS A 317 -15.02 6.09 6.51
C LYS A 317 -15.84 6.28 7.79
N VAL A 318 -17.17 6.18 7.68
CA VAL A 318 -18.09 6.18 8.83
C VAL A 318 -18.34 4.73 9.20
N ALA A 319 -18.27 4.39 10.49
CA ALA A 319 -18.67 3.09 10.97
C ALA A 319 -19.55 3.24 12.22
N ASP A 320 -20.35 2.21 12.46
CA ASP A 320 -21.21 2.13 13.64
C ASP A 320 -20.39 2.13 14.93
N GLU A 321 -20.99 2.60 16.03
CA GLU A 321 -20.32 2.72 17.33
C GLU A 321 -19.72 1.38 17.81
N ASP A 322 -20.42 0.27 17.55
CA ASP A 322 -19.95 -1.08 17.86
C ASP A 322 -18.67 -1.46 17.12
N VAL A 323 -18.52 -1.02 15.87
CA VAL A 323 -17.31 -1.24 15.07
C VAL A 323 -16.16 -0.41 15.62
N SER A 324 -16.43 0.86 15.98
CA SER A 324 -15.43 1.73 16.61
C SER A 324 -14.92 1.14 17.92
N LYS A 325 -15.81 0.64 18.78
CA LYS A 325 -15.44 0.01 20.05
C LYS A 325 -14.53 -1.20 19.86
N ARG A 326 -14.83 -2.06 18.87
CA ARG A 326 -13.97 -3.20 18.53
C ARG A 326 -12.61 -2.76 18.00
N TYR A 327 -12.59 -1.72 17.17
CA TYR A 327 -11.36 -1.14 16.67
C TYR A 327 -10.47 -0.61 17.80
N ASP A 328 -11.04 0.14 18.75
CA ASP A 328 -10.33 0.67 19.92
C ASP A 328 -9.79 -0.44 20.84
N GLN A 329 -10.48 -1.57 20.90
CA GLN A 329 -10.04 -2.79 21.59
C GLN A 329 -9.02 -3.63 20.79
N GLU A 330 -8.58 -3.14 19.62
CA GLU A 330 -7.64 -3.82 18.73
C GLU A 330 -8.15 -5.20 18.24
N LEU A 331 -9.46 -5.31 18.02
CA LEU A 331 -10.10 -6.49 17.42
C LEU A 331 -10.30 -6.28 15.92
N ILE A 332 -9.81 -7.23 15.12
CA ILE A 332 -9.95 -7.19 13.66
C ILE A 332 -11.40 -7.45 13.25
N GLU A 333 -11.94 -6.62 12.37
CA GLU A 333 -13.32 -6.74 11.88
C GLU A 333 -13.40 -7.69 10.67
N PHE A 334 -14.08 -8.84 10.85
CA PHE A 334 -14.32 -9.83 9.78
C PHE A 334 -15.79 -10.01 9.40
N GLY A 335 -16.71 -9.23 10.01
CA GLY A 335 -18.16 -9.39 9.86
C GLY A 335 -18.71 -9.23 8.44
N ALA A 336 -18.01 -8.48 7.59
CA ALA A 336 -18.46 -8.20 6.23
C ALA A 336 -18.30 -9.42 5.30
N ALA A 337 -19.27 -9.68 4.44
CA ALA A 337 -19.12 -10.67 3.37
C ALA A 337 -18.22 -10.12 2.26
N SER A 338 -17.11 -10.80 1.96
CA SER A 338 -16.17 -10.40 0.90
C SER A 338 -15.39 -11.60 0.34
N PRO A 339 -15.20 -11.69 -0.99
CA PRO A 339 -14.31 -12.69 -1.59
C PRO A 339 -12.86 -12.62 -1.08
N MET A 340 -12.41 -11.45 -0.60
CA MET A 340 -11.09 -11.33 0.04
C MET A 340 -11.02 -12.17 1.31
N PHE A 341 -12.09 -12.22 2.11
CA PHE A 341 -12.13 -13.04 3.31
C PHE A 341 -12.26 -14.53 3.01
N ASP A 342 -12.96 -14.90 1.93
CA ASP A 342 -12.96 -16.28 1.41
C ASP A 342 -11.52 -16.76 1.15
N ILE A 343 -10.68 -15.94 0.50
CA ILE A 343 -9.27 -16.24 0.25
C ILE A 343 -8.46 -16.34 1.55
N LEU A 344 -8.55 -15.34 2.43
CA LEU A 344 -7.78 -15.35 3.70
C LEU A 344 -8.10 -16.59 4.54
N ALA A 345 -9.38 -16.90 4.70
CA ALA A 345 -9.83 -18.06 5.45
C ALA A 345 -9.36 -19.36 4.80
N THR A 346 -9.46 -19.49 3.47
CA THR A 346 -9.01 -20.69 2.74
C THR A 346 -7.51 -20.91 2.91
N LEU A 347 -6.69 -19.87 2.76
CA LEU A 347 -5.23 -19.98 2.93
C LEU A 347 -4.82 -20.28 4.38
N ALA A 348 -5.54 -19.72 5.35
CA ALA A 348 -5.36 -20.04 6.76
C ALA A 348 -5.70 -21.51 7.04
N MET A 349 -6.84 -22.01 6.55
CA MET A 349 -7.24 -23.41 6.71
C MET A 349 -6.28 -24.37 5.99
N LEU A 350 -5.81 -24.01 4.80
CA LEU A 350 -4.82 -24.80 4.06
C LEU A 350 -3.55 -25.04 4.87
N ASN A 351 -2.96 -23.97 5.41
CA ASN A 351 -1.73 -24.08 6.21
C ASN A 351 -1.95 -24.78 7.56
N LEU A 352 -3.16 -24.67 8.13
CA LEU A 352 -3.54 -25.43 9.32
C LEU A 352 -3.60 -26.94 9.01
N PHE A 353 -4.29 -27.34 7.94
CA PHE A 353 -4.36 -28.73 7.51
C PHE A 353 -3.00 -29.28 7.09
N GLY A 354 -2.17 -28.49 6.41
CA GLY A 354 -0.78 -28.84 6.10
C GLY A 354 0.04 -29.14 7.36
N SER A 355 -0.07 -28.28 8.37
CA SER A 355 0.62 -28.47 9.66
C SER A 355 0.14 -29.72 10.38
N LEU A 356 -1.18 -29.97 10.41
CA LEU A 356 -1.76 -31.18 11.01
C LEU A 356 -1.36 -32.45 10.24
N GLY A 357 -1.34 -32.39 8.91
CA GLY A 357 -0.88 -33.48 8.06
C GLY A 357 0.59 -33.83 8.29
N ALA A 358 1.43 -32.82 8.47
CA ALA A 358 2.84 -33.00 8.83
C ALA A 358 3.01 -33.64 10.21
N SER A 359 2.26 -33.16 11.22
CA SER A 359 2.27 -33.77 12.55
C SER A 359 1.81 -35.22 12.52
N LYS A 360 0.76 -35.54 11.76
CA LYS A 360 0.29 -36.92 11.59
C LYS A 360 1.38 -37.81 10.98
N LYS A 361 2.05 -37.33 9.93
CA LYS A 361 3.14 -38.06 9.26
C LYS A 361 4.34 -38.31 10.18
N ALA A 362 4.66 -37.37 11.06
CA ALA A 362 5.66 -37.58 12.11
C ALA A 362 5.21 -38.70 13.07
N THR A 363 4.03 -38.57 13.68
CA THR A 363 3.56 -39.50 14.72
C THR A 363 3.27 -40.94 14.26
N MET A 364 2.92 -41.17 12.98
CA MET A 364 2.61 -42.51 12.48
C MET A 364 3.86 -43.33 12.15
N ASP A 365 4.99 -42.68 11.91
CA ASP A 365 6.27 -43.31 11.58
C ASP A 365 7.30 -43.02 12.69
N ALA A 366 7.04 -43.51 13.91
CA ALA A 366 7.80 -43.16 15.13
C ALA A 366 9.32 -43.44 15.08
N ASP A 367 9.80 -44.29 14.15
CA ASP A 367 11.23 -44.57 13.93
C ASP A 367 11.89 -43.58 12.93
N GLN A 368 11.08 -42.67 12.37
CA GLN A 368 11.41 -41.78 11.25
C GLN A 368 11.19 -40.30 11.56
N ASP A 369 10.75 -39.96 12.78
CA ASP A 369 10.52 -38.59 13.26
C ASP A 369 11.72 -37.67 13.00
N SER A 370 12.93 -38.15 13.32
CA SER A 370 14.17 -37.40 13.09
C SER A 370 14.43 -37.14 11.60
N LYS A 371 14.05 -38.07 10.71
CA LYS A 371 14.20 -37.93 9.26
C LYS A 371 13.14 -37.00 8.66
N VAL A 372 11.91 -37.03 9.17
CA VAL A 372 10.84 -36.11 8.74
C VAL A 372 11.19 -34.68 9.13
N LEU A 373 11.65 -34.46 10.36
CA LEU A 373 12.08 -33.14 10.81
C LEU A 373 13.30 -32.65 10.03
N ASP A 374 14.28 -33.52 9.80
CA ASP A 374 15.46 -33.18 9.00
C ASP A 374 15.09 -32.80 7.56
N GLN A 375 14.15 -33.52 6.93
CA GLN A 375 13.78 -33.31 5.53
C GLN A 375 12.78 -32.17 5.30
N PHE A 376 11.87 -31.93 6.24
CA PHE A 376 10.74 -31.00 6.06
C PHE A 376 10.70 -29.87 7.09
N GLY A 377 11.62 -29.79 8.05
CA GLY A 377 11.46 -28.90 9.20
C GLY A 377 11.35 -27.42 8.84
N LEU A 378 12.00 -26.94 7.77
CA LEU A 378 11.81 -25.56 7.29
C LEU A 378 10.41 -25.33 6.68
N GLN A 379 9.87 -26.31 5.94
CA GLN A 379 8.49 -26.28 5.44
C GLN A 379 7.48 -26.28 6.60
N ILE A 380 7.70 -27.15 7.60
CA ILE A 380 6.85 -27.24 8.80
C ILE A 380 6.90 -25.91 9.56
N LEU A 381 8.08 -25.36 9.79
CA LEU A 381 8.26 -24.06 10.45
C LEU A 381 7.53 -22.95 9.70
N LEU A 382 7.63 -22.90 8.37
CA LEU A 382 6.92 -21.93 7.55
C LEU A 382 5.40 -22.05 7.71
N CYS A 383 4.84 -23.26 7.65
CA CYS A 383 3.41 -23.49 7.86
C CYS A 383 2.98 -23.06 9.27
N LEU A 384 3.77 -23.36 10.31
CA LEU A 384 3.49 -22.92 11.68
C LEU A 384 3.53 -21.38 11.83
N VAL A 385 4.49 -20.71 11.19
CA VAL A 385 4.54 -19.24 11.15
C VAL A 385 3.29 -18.69 10.44
N LEU A 386 2.85 -19.29 9.34
CA LEU A 386 1.62 -18.86 8.65
C LEU A 386 0.36 -19.11 9.49
N VAL A 387 0.28 -20.21 10.22
CA VAL A 387 -0.80 -20.49 11.18
C VAL A 387 -0.81 -19.45 12.29
N THR A 388 0.34 -19.13 12.90
CA THR A 388 0.40 -18.13 13.99
C THR A 388 0.05 -16.72 13.51
N ILE A 389 0.49 -16.32 12.32
CA ILE A 389 0.10 -15.03 11.70
C ILE A 389 -1.43 -14.96 11.52
N ASN A 390 -2.06 -16.06 11.13
CA ASN A 390 -3.50 -16.15 10.90
C ASN A 390 -4.36 -16.42 12.16
N LEU A 391 -3.79 -16.38 13.37
CA LEU A 391 -4.53 -16.63 14.61
C LEU A 391 -5.86 -15.84 14.74
N PRO A 392 -5.92 -14.53 14.40
CA PRO A 392 -7.18 -13.79 14.43
C PRO A 392 -8.23 -14.30 13.43
N VAL A 393 -7.81 -14.92 12.32
CA VAL A 393 -8.72 -15.52 11.33
C VAL A 393 -9.40 -16.74 11.94
N TYR A 394 -8.65 -17.63 12.62
CA TYR A 394 -9.24 -18.78 13.30
C TYR A 394 -10.17 -18.36 14.45
N GLN A 395 -9.79 -17.32 15.21
CA GLN A 395 -10.67 -16.71 16.21
C GLN A 395 -11.98 -16.25 15.58
N ALA A 396 -11.92 -15.57 14.44
CA ALA A 396 -13.10 -15.08 13.74
C ALA A 396 -13.95 -16.18 13.09
N LEU A 397 -13.35 -17.28 12.65
CA LEU A 397 -14.05 -18.42 12.07
C LEU A 397 -14.80 -19.23 13.13
N PHE A 398 -14.12 -19.61 14.22
CA PHE A 398 -14.61 -20.67 15.10
C PHE A 398 -15.06 -20.19 16.48
N PHE A 399 -14.45 -19.13 17.03
CA PHE A 399 -14.58 -18.83 18.47
C PHE A 399 -15.37 -17.56 18.77
N ARG A 400 -15.35 -16.57 17.87
CA ARG A 400 -16.05 -15.30 18.08
C ARG A 400 -17.57 -15.48 18.01
N LYS A 401 -18.26 -14.73 18.87
CA LYS A 401 -19.74 -14.67 18.96
C LYS A 401 -20.30 -13.27 18.71
N ASP A 402 -19.43 -12.28 18.55
CA ASP A 402 -19.81 -10.89 18.27
C ASP A 402 -19.96 -10.64 16.75
N ASN A 403 -20.42 -9.44 16.37
CA ASN A 403 -20.66 -9.07 14.98
C ASN A 403 -19.38 -8.97 14.13
N GLY A 404 -18.19 -8.97 14.74
CA GLY A 404 -16.93 -9.03 14.01
C GLY A 404 -16.48 -10.46 13.66
N LYS A 405 -17.29 -11.48 13.99
CA LYS A 405 -17.13 -12.87 13.54
C LYS A 405 -17.21 -12.96 12.03
N MET A 406 -16.43 -13.85 11.42
CA MET A 406 -16.53 -14.11 9.98
C MET A 406 -17.86 -14.84 9.65
N PRO A 407 -18.52 -14.53 8.51
CA PRO A 407 -19.76 -15.22 8.14
C PRO A 407 -19.61 -16.73 8.04
N THR A 408 -20.63 -17.49 8.44
CA THR A 408 -20.62 -18.96 8.43
C THR A 408 -20.42 -19.53 7.02
N SER A 409 -20.93 -18.85 5.99
CA SER A 409 -20.70 -19.22 4.59
C SER A 409 -19.22 -19.22 4.23
N VAL A 410 -18.44 -18.25 4.71
CA VAL A 410 -16.98 -18.17 4.50
C VAL A 410 -16.28 -19.34 5.19
N MET A 411 -16.70 -19.67 6.42
CA MET A 411 -16.17 -20.82 7.15
C MET A 411 -16.34 -22.12 6.36
N TYR A 412 -17.56 -22.43 5.91
CA TYR A 412 -17.81 -23.64 5.12
C TYR A 412 -17.01 -23.67 3.81
N LYS A 413 -17.02 -22.58 3.04
CA LYS A 413 -16.24 -22.47 1.80
C LYS A 413 -14.75 -22.71 2.05
N SER A 414 -14.19 -22.06 3.07
CA SER A 414 -12.76 -22.15 3.37
C SER A 414 -12.31 -23.56 3.75
N ILE A 415 -13.11 -24.28 4.55
CA ILE A 415 -12.85 -25.68 4.91
C ILE A 415 -12.91 -26.55 3.66
N VAL A 416 -13.98 -26.44 2.87
CA VAL A 416 -14.19 -27.26 1.67
C VAL A 416 -13.06 -27.04 0.66
N PHE A 417 -12.72 -25.78 0.34
CA PHE A 417 -11.67 -25.47 -0.62
C PHE A 417 -10.28 -25.89 -0.12
N ALA A 418 -9.98 -25.69 1.16
CA ALA A 418 -8.71 -26.11 1.73
C ALA A 418 -8.57 -27.64 1.75
N LEU A 419 -9.63 -28.38 2.13
CA LEU A 419 -9.63 -29.84 2.08
C LEU A 419 -9.49 -30.35 0.65
N LEU A 420 -10.24 -29.77 -0.31
CA LEU A 420 -10.13 -30.13 -1.72
C LEU A 420 -8.69 -29.95 -2.23
N ALA A 421 -8.05 -28.82 -1.92
CA ALA A 421 -6.66 -28.58 -2.29
C ALA A 421 -5.70 -29.59 -1.65
N CYS A 422 -5.89 -29.93 -0.37
CA CYS A 422 -5.09 -30.95 0.32
C CYS A 422 -5.27 -32.34 -0.32
N MET A 423 -6.51 -32.73 -0.64
CA MET A 423 -6.83 -34.00 -1.28
C MET A 423 -6.20 -34.09 -2.68
N LEU A 424 -6.31 -33.03 -3.48
CA LEU A 424 -5.70 -32.97 -4.81
C LEU A 424 -4.17 -33.05 -4.76
N ALA A 425 -3.54 -32.56 -3.70
CA ALA A 425 -2.08 -32.66 -3.55
C ALA A 425 -1.61 -34.06 -3.11
N MET A 426 -2.46 -34.81 -2.40
CA MET A 426 -2.15 -36.18 -1.98
C MET A 426 -2.37 -37.21 -3.10
N TYR A 427 -3.19 -36.88 -4.10
CA TYR A 427 -3.25 -37.59 -5.39
C TYR A 427 -2.05 -37.20 -6.27
#